data_AF-A0A7J7IQU7-F1
#
_entry.id   AF-A0A7J7IQU7-F1
#
_cell.length_a   1.000
_cell.length_b   1.000
_cell.length_c   1.000
_cell.angle_alpha   90.00
_cell.angle_beta   90.00
_cell.angle_gamma   90.00
#
_symmetry.space_group_name_H-M   'P 1'
#
loop_
_entity.id
_entity.type
_entity.pdbx_description
1 polymer ?
#
loop_
_entity_poly.entity_id
_entity_poly.type
_entity_poly.pdbx_seq_one_letter_code
_entity_poly.pdbx_strand_id
1 'polypeptide(L)'
;MGLFVAIPVPFLVENYLGTGIAVLVTFPPLLLITLTAFFLTVFDDPGILPRQEVDLFAQRIRRSSPLLRKKETFCDGQRFVMKYCETCQLYRPPRCSHCSTCNNCVERFDHHCPWVSNCIGIRNYRTFYIFVLSCFALSGFVFAFTIVYLANVSAQKVT
;
A
#
# COMPACT_ATOMS: atom_id res chain seq x y z
N MET A 1 -7.40 -18.96 0.56
CA MET A 1 -6.99 -19.28 1.94
C MET A 1 -7.90 -20.32 2.60
N GLY A 2 -9.23 -20.16 2.58
CA GLY A 2 -10.14 -21.16 3.18
C GLY A 2 -9.95 -22.60 2.68
N LEU A 3 -9.80 -22.81 1.37
CA LEU A 3 -9.54 -24.15 0.81
C LEU A 3 -8.21 -24.76 1.28
N PHE A 4 -7.14 -23.95 1.40
CA PHE A 4 -5.84 -24.42 1.89
C PHE A 4 -5.94 -24.92 3.34
N VAL A 5 -6.62 -24.14 4.19
CA VAL A 5 -6.83 -24.50 5.60
C VAL A 5 -7.77 -25.68 5.76
N ALA A 6 -8.78 -25.83 4.89
CA ALA A 6 -9.76 -26.89 5.00
C ALA A 6 -9.28 -28.25 4.49
N ILE A 7 -8.35 -28.29 3.52
CA ILE A 7 -7.99 -29.53 2.80
C ILE A 7 -6.50 -29.89 3.02
N PRO A 8 -5.50 -29.13 2.50
CA PRO A 8 -4.09 -29.41 2.75
C PRO A 8 -3.69 -29.49 4.22
N VAL A 9 -4.16 -28.58 5.07
CA VAL A 9 -3.67 -28.50 6.46
C VAL A 9 -4.02 -29.75 7.29
N PRO A 10 -5.28 -30.22 7.36
CA PRO A 10 -5.62 -31.44 8.09
C PRO A 10 -4.85 -32.66 7.57
N PHE A 11 -4.76 -32.83 6.25
CA PHE A 11 -4.01 -33.93 5.64
C PHE A 11 -2.54 -33.93 6.09
N LEU A 12 -1.87 -32.78 6.06
CA LEU A 12 -0.47 -32.67 6.45
C LEU A 12 -0.28 -32.89 7.96
N VAL A 13 -1.23 -32.47 8.80
CA VAL A 13 -1.18 -32.72 10.25
C VAL A 13 -1.34 -34.19 10.58
N GLU A 14 -2.27 -34.88 9.91
CA GLU A 14 -2.57 -36.29 10.14
C GLU A 14 -1.48 -37.24 9.60
N ASN A 15 -0.91 -36.92 8.44
CA ASN A 15 0.02 -37.81 7.74
C ASN A 15 1.50 -37.41 7.89
N TYR A 16 1.79 -36.14 8.21
CA TYR A 16 3.15 -35.58 8.23
C TYR A 16 3.32 -34.59 9.40
N LEU A 17 3.28 -35.10 10.65
CA LEU A 17 3.25 -34.30 11.88
C LEU A 17 4.24 -33.12 11.90
N GLY A 18 5.50 -33.31 11.53
CA GLY A 18 6.50 -32.23 11.49
C GLY A 18 6.15 -31.11 10.49
N THR A 19 5.72 -31.49 9.28
CA THR A 19 5.25 -30.56 8.25
C THR A 19 3.96 -29.86 8.69
N GLY A 20 3.03 -30.59 9.31
CA GLY A 20 1.80 -30.04 9.88
C GLY A 20 2.07 -28.99 10.97
N ILE A 21 2.95 -29.29 11.93
CA ILE A 21 3.36 -28.35 12.98
C ILE A 21 4.01 -27.10 12.35
N ALA A 22 4.90 -27.28 11.37
CA ALA A 22 5.50 -26.14 10.67
C ALA A 22 4.43 -25.22 10.07
N VAL A 23 3.38 -25.78 9.47
CA VAL A 23 2.26 -24.99 8.94
C VAL A 23 1.48 -24.26 10.03
N LEU A 24 1.10 -24.96 11.10
CA LEU A 24 0.30 -24.39 12.19
C LEU A 24 1.03 -23.28 12.94
N VAL A 25 2.36 -23.35 13.05
CA VAL A 25 3.17 -22.34 13.74
C VAL A 25 3.45 -21.13 12.86
N THR A 26 3.69 -21.32 11.56
CA THR A 26 4.15 -20.23 10.68
C THR A 26 3.03 -19.49 9.95
N PHE A 27 1.94 -20.18 9.59
CA PHE A 27 0.84 -19.57 8.85
C PHE A 27 0.10 -18.47 9.64
N PRO A 28 -0.32 -18.66 10.91
CA PRO A 28 -1.08 -17.64 11.63
C PRO A 28 -0.31 -16.32 11.86
N PRO A 29 0.97 -16.32 12.27
CA PRO A 29 1.74 -15.08 12.38
C PRO A 29 1.90 -14.35 11.06
N LEU A 30 2.15 -15.08 9.96
CA LEU A 30 2.30 -14.49 8.64
C LEU A 30 0.99 -13.86 8.15
N LEU A 31 -0.13 -14.54 8.40
CA LEU A 31 -1.47 -14.00 8.14
C LEU A 31 -1.73 -12.74 9.00
N LEU A 32 -1.40 -12.78 10.29
CA LEU A 32 -1.58 -11.65 11.21
C LEU A 32 -0.76 -10.43 10.78
N ILE A 33 0.50 -10.62 10.40
CA ILE A 33 1.35 -9.54 9.87
C ILE A 33 0.72 -8.95 8.60
N THR A 34 0.27 -9.81 7.68
CA THR A 34 -0.35 -9.38 6.42
C THR A 34 -1.61 -8.55 6.67
N LEU A 35 -2.52 -9.03 7.53
CA LEU A 35 -3.74 -8.33 7.88
C LEU A 35 -3.47 -7.02 8.62
N THR A 36 -2.50 -7.01 9.53
CA THR A 36 -2.13 -5.80 10.28
C THR A 36 -1.56 -4.75 9.34
N ALA A 37 -0.61 -5.13 8.47
CA ALA A 37 -0.03 -4.22 7.48
C ALA A 37 -1.09 -3.71 6.48
N PHE A 38 -2.06 -4.55 6.10
CA PHE A 38 -3.20 -4.15 5.29
C PHE A 38 -4.02 -3.06 5.99
N PHE A 39 -4.50 -3.30 7.21
CA PHE A 39 -5.35 -2.35 7.93
C PHE A 39 -4.61 -1.04 8.24
N LEU A 40 -3.35 -1.11 8.65
CA LEU A 40 -2.53 0.09 8.83
C LEU A 40 -2.42 0.88 7.52
N THR A 41 -2.19 0.23 6.38
CA THR A 41 -2.12 0.94 5.10
C THR A 41 -3.46 1.55 4.66
N VAL A 42 -4.57 0.86 4.91
CA VAL A 42 -5.93 1.33 4.58
C VAL A 42 -6.28 2.58 5.39
N PHE A 43 -6.01 2.57 6.69
CA PHE A 43 -6.46 3.62 7.59
C PHE A 43 -5.43 4.71 7.87
N ASP A 44 -4.15 4.51 7.53
CA ASP A 44 -3.12 5.53 7.71
C ASP A 44 -3.31 6.71 6.76
N ASP A 45 -3.03 7.91 7.26
CA ASP A 45 -2.94 9.10 6.43
C ASP A 45 -1.68 9.02 5.54
N PRO A 46 -1.83 9.04 4.21
CA PRO A 46 -0.70 8.88 3.29
C PRO A 46 0.26 10.07 3.25
N GLY A 47 -0.11 11.21 3.84
CA GLY A 47 0.58 12.47 3.59
C GLY A 47 -0.33 13.56 3.06
N ILE A 48 -1.62 13.56 3.40
CA ILE A 48 -2.55 14.59 2.91
C ILE A 48 -2.08 15.96 3.40
N LEU A 49 -1.93 16.90 2.46
CA LEU A 49 -1.62 18.29 2.77
C LEU A 49 -2.91 19.05 3.04
N PRO A 50 -2.97 19.86 4.11
CA PRO A 50 -4.15 20.66 4.42
C PRO A 50 -4.41 21.67 3.31
N ARG A 51 -5.69 21.88 3.00
CA ARG A 51 -6.12 22.92 2.06
C ARG A 51 -5.82 24.28 2.71
N GLN A 52 -5.24 25.19 1.94
CA GLN A 52 -5.04 26.55 2.42
C GLN A 52 -6.29 27.38 2.16
N GLU A 53 -6.75 28.11 3.17
CA GLU A 53 -7.66 29.22 2.95
C GLU A 53 -6.89 30.32 2.23
N VAL A 54 -7.29 30.61 1.00
CA VAL A 54 -6.70 31.67 0.19
C VAL A 54 -7.74 32.78 0.11
N ASP A 55 -7.34 34.00 0.47
CA ASP A 55 -8.15 35.19 0.26
C ASP A 55 -8.61 35.26 -1.21
N LEU A 56 -9.91 35.50 -1.42
CA LEU A 56 -10.54 35.65 -2.73
C LEU A 56 -9.81 36.69 -3.59
N PHE A 57 -9.25 37.74 -2.98
CA PHE A 57 -8.44 38.73 -3.68
C PHE A 57 -7.14 38.11 -4.23
N ALA A 58 -6.42 37.37 -3.40
CA ALA A 58 -5.21 36.65 -3.83
C ALA A 58 -5.52 35.58 -4.89
N GLN A 59 -6.68 34.93 -4.79
CA GLN A 59 -7.14 33.96 -5.79
C GLN A 59 -7.45 34.65 -7.14
N ARG A 60 -8.11 35.82 -7.12
CA ARG A 60 -8.44 36.60 -8.31
C ARG A 60 -7.18 37.09 -9.03
N ILE A 61 -6.21 37.61 -8.29
CA ILE A 61 -4.94 38.06 -8.83
C ILE A 61 -4.17 36.90 -9.50
N ARG A 62 -4.16 35.71 -8.88
CA ARG A 62 -3.50 34.51 -9.45
C ARG A 62 -4.15 34.06 -10.76
N ARG A 63 -5.48 34.22 -10.90
CA ARG A 63 -6.19 33.90 -12.14
C ARG A 63 -5.87 34.91 -13.25
N SER A 64 -5.73 36.19 -12.92
CA SER A 64 -5.43 37.25 -13.90
C SER A 64 -3.97 37.29 -14.36
N SER A 65 -3.04 36.65 -13.64
CA SER A 65 -1.60 36.75 -13.95
C SER A 65 -0.92 35.36 -13.92
N PRO A 66 -0.70 34.73 -15.09
CA PRO A 66 -0.07 33.40 -15.20
C PRO A 66 1.31 33.30 -14.54
N LEU A 67 2.05 34.42 -14.47
CA LEU A 67 3.37 34.50 -13.85
C LEU A 67 3.32 34.26 -12.32
N LEU A 68 2.26 34.71 -11.64
CA LEU A 68 2.07 34.50 -10.20
C LEU A 68 1.71 33.04 -9.84
N ARG A 69 1.40 32.21 -10.84
CA ARG A 69 1.14 30.78 -10.64
C ARG A 69 2.42 29.97 -10.43
N LYS A 70 3.59 30.53 -10.78
CA LYS A 70 4.89 29.90 -10.55
C LYS A 70 5.48 30.47 -9.27
N LYS A 71 5.43 29.69 -8.19
CA LYS A 71 6.17 29.99 -6.96
C LYS A 71 7.48 29.23 -7.00
N GLU A 72 8.58 29.92 -6.81
CA GLU A 72 9.90 29.30 -6.78
C GLU A 72 10.34 29.08 -5.35
N THR A 73 10.93 27.92 -5.11
CA THR A 73 11.50 27.56 -3.82
C THR A 73 12.88 26.96 -4.05
N PHE A 74 13.76 27.13 -3.06
CA PHE A 74 15.06 26.49 -3.05
C PHE A 74 15.01 25.33 -2.06
N CYS A 75 15.37 24.13 -2.51
CA CYS A 75 15.58 22.96 -1.66
C CYS A 75 16.97 22.41 -1.97
N ASP A 76 17.80 22.24 -0.95
CA ASP A 76 19.19 21.74 -1.08
C ASP A 76 20.03 22.50 -2.13
N GLY A 77 19.86 23.83 -2.18
CA GLY A 77 20.56 24.70 -3.15
C GLY A 77 20.04 24.62 -4.58
N GLN A 78 19.05 23.78 -4.87
CA GLN A 78 18.42 23.66 -6.20
C GLN A 78 17.10 24.42 -6.27
N ARG A 79 16.87 25.11 -7.39
CA ARG A 79 15.64 25.88 -7.67
C ARG A 79 14.54 24.95 -8.17
N PHE A 80 13.41 24.91 -7.48
CA PHE A 80 12.21 24.19 -7.86
C PHE A 80 11.05 25.15 -8.14
N VAL A 81 10.37 24.96 -9.26
CA VAL A 81 9.14 25.68 -9.60
C VAL A 81 7.94 24.87 -9.09
N MET A 82 7.28 25.38 -8.04
CA MET A 82 6.09 24.78 -7.47
C MET A 82 4.88 25.00 -8.39
N LYS A 83 4.12 23.94 -8.63
CA LYS A 83 2.87 24.00 -9.39
C LYS A 83 1.70 24.24 -8.45
N TYR A 84 0.86 25.22 -8.77
CA TYR A 84 -0.37 25.47 -8.02
C TYR A 84 -1.46 24.43 -8.29
N CYS A 85 -2.10 23.91 -7.24
CA CYS A 85 -3.29 23.06 -7.30
C CYS A 85 -4.53 23.91 -7.06
N GLU A 86 -5.44 23.94 -8.04
CA GLU A 86 -6.68 24.71 -7.94
C GLU A 86 -7.71 24.00 -7.04
N THR A 87 -7.76 22.67 -7.02
CA THR A 87 -8.72 21.95 -6.19
C THR A 87 -8.43 22.10 -4.68
N CYS A 88 -7.15 22.01 -4.30
CA CYS A 88 -6.72 22.10 -2.90
C CYS A 88 -6.23 23.51 -2.52
N GLN A 89 -6.23 24.45 -3.47
CA GLN A 89 -5.83 25.85 -3.29
C GLN A 89 -4.41 26.07 -2.73
N LEU A 90 -3.48 25.16 -2.99
CA LEU A 90 -2.11 25.20 -2.45
C LEU A 90 -1.04 25.10 -3.55
N TYR A 91 0.14 25.67 -3.29
CA TYR A 91 1.32 25.38 -4.11
C TYR A 91 1.87 24.03 -3.70
N ARG A 92 1.98 23.10 -4.65
CA ARG A 92 2.44 21.74 -4.39
C ARG A 92 3.92 21.75 -4.06
N PRO A 93 4.34 21.26 -2.87
CA PRO A 93 5.74 21.00 -2.56
C PRO A 93 6.39 20.06 -3.60
N PRO A 94 7.72 20.02 -3.67
CA PRO A 94 8.43 19.03 -4.48
C PRO A 94 7.90 17.62 -4.21
N ARG A 95 7.66 16.85 -5.29
CA ARG A 95 7.09 15.48 -5.25
C ARG A 95 5.65 15.36 -4.72
N CYS A 96 4.94 16.46 -4.48
CA CYS A 96 3.51 16.41 -4.18
C CYS A 96 2.66 16.35 -5.47
N SER A 97 1.65 15.47 -5.46
CA SER A 97 0.66 15.36 -6.54
C SER A 97 -0.76 15.38 -5.99
N HIS A 98 -1.71 15.83 -6.81
CA HIS A 98 -3.13 15.78 -6.50
C HIS A 98 -3.68 14.43 -7.01
N CYS A 99 -4.30 13.67 -6.11
CA CYS A 99 -5.07 12.50 -6.49
C CYS A 99 -6.52 12.93 -6.71
N SER A 100 -7.03 12.76 -7.93
CA SER A 100 -8.41 13.07 -8.27
C SER A 100 -9.40 12.13 -7.56
N THR A 101 -9.04 10.86 -7.38
CA THR A 101 -9.87 9.86 -6.69
C THR A 101 -10.11 10.21 -5.22
N CYS A 102 -9.04 10.52 -4.48
CA CYS A 102 -9.14 10.91 -3.08
C CYS A 102 -9.41 12.40 -2.88
N ASN A 103 -9.46 13.19 -3.96
CA ASN A 103 -9.65 14.64 -3.96
C ASN A 103 -8.72 15.41 -3.00
N ASN A 104 -7.47 14.97 -2.92
CA ASN A 104 -6.49 15.50 -1.98
C ASN A 104 -5.09 15.58 -2.60
N CYS A 105 -4.34 16.61 -2.21
CA CYS A 105 -2.91 16.67 -2.48
C CYS A 105 -2.16 15.82 -1.45
N VAL A 106 -1.33 14.90 -1.92
CA VAL A 106 -0.54 13.99 -1.08
C VAL A 106 0.94 14.31 -1.23
N GLU A 107 1.63 14.42 -0.10
CA GLU A 107 3.07 14.66 -0.04
C GLU A 107 3.87 13.42 -0.43
N ARG A 108 4.89 13.62 -1.29
CA ARG A 108 5.68 12.55 -1.94
C ARG A 108 4.76 11.41 -2.43
N PHE A 109 3.71 11.82 -3.14
CA PHE A 109 2.72 10.91 -3.69
C PHE A 109 3.38 9.88 -4.60
N ASP A 110 3.04 8.61 -4.38
CA ASP A 110 3.44 7.52 -5.25
C ASP A 110 2.28 7.18 -6.20
N HIS A 111 1.20 6.61 -5.68
CA HIS A 111 0.00 6.30 -6.47
C HIS A 111 -1.26 6.23 -5.60
N HIS A 112 -2.43 6.16 -6.24
CA HIS A 112 -3.66 5.71 -5.58
C HIS A 112 -3.80 4.21 -5.80
N CYS A 113 -3.93 3.45 -4.72
CA CYS A 113 -4.03 2.00 -4.78
C CYS A 113 -5.48 1.56 -4.54
N PRO A 114 -6.18 1.06 -5.57
CA PRO A 114 -7.57 0.64 -5.43
C PRO A 114 -7.76 -0.49 -4.42
N TRP A 115 -6.74 -1.33 -4.21
CA TRP A 115 -6.81 -2.51 -3.36
C TRP A 115 -6.87 -2.19 -1.87
N VAL A 116 -6.26 -1.08 -1.45
CA VAL A 116 -6.33 -0.56 -0.07
C VAL A 116 -7.27 0.63 0.05
N SER A 117 -7.92 1.03 -1.07
CA SER A 117 -8.80 2.21 -1.14
C SER A 117 -8.17 3.50 -0.58
N ASN A 118 -6.85 3.64 -0.73
CA ASN A 118 -6.10 4.75 -0.15
C ASN A 118 -4.98 5.20 -1.10
N CYS A 119 -4.52 6.44 -0.96
CA CYS A 119 -3.26 6.85 -1.59
C CYS A 119 -2.08 6.22 -0.88
N ILE A 120 -1.00 6.01 -1.61
CA ILE A 120 0.31 5.65 -1.09
C ILE A 120 1.19 6.90 -1.19
N GLY A 121 1.73 7.33 -0.06
CA GLY A 121 2.56 8.52 0.06
C GLY A 121 3.57 8.36 1.18
N ILE A 122 4.25 9.45 1.54
CA ILE A 122 5.39 9.40 2.46
C ILE A 122 5.08 8.72 3.80
N ARG A 123 3.87 8.91 4.35
CA ARG A 123 3.54 8.47 5.71
C ARG A 123 3.12 7.00 5.80
N ASN A 124 2.62 6.39 4.73
CA ASN A 124 2.19 4.98 4.72
C ASN A 124 3.00 4.07 3.77
N TYR A 125 3.98 4.61 3.03
CA TYR A 125 4.79 3.84 2.08
C TYR A 125 5.48 2.62 2.72
N ARG A 126 6.01 2.76 3.94
CA ARG A 126 6.69 1.65 4.65
C ARG A 126 5.72 0.52 4.97
N THR A 127 4.55 0.87 5.50
CA THR A 127 3.49 -0.09 5.83
C THR A 127 2.98 -0.79 4.57
N PHE A 128 2.75 -0.05 3.48
CA PHE A 128 2.35 -0.61 2.20
C PHE A 128 3.40 -1.59 1.64
N TYR A 129 4.68 -1.25 1.75
CA TYR A 129 5.75 -2.14 1.33
C TYR A 129 5.78 -3.45 2.12
N ILE A 130 5.64 -3.38 3.46
CA ILE A 130 5.54 -4.56 4.32
C ILE A 130 4.31 -5.40 3.94
N PHE A 131 3.17 -4.75 3.68
CA PHE A 131 1.96 -5.42 3.21
C PHE A 131 2.23 -6.22 1.92
N VAL A 132 2.80 -5.60 0.88
CA VAL A 132 3.10 -6.29 -0.39
C VAL A 132 4.08 -7.46 -0.18
N LEU A 133 5.14 -7.25 0.61
CA LEU A 133 6.12 -8.31 0.89
C LEU A 133 5.50 -9.48 1.66
N SER A 134 4.66 -9.19 2.66
CA SER A 134 3.95 -10.21 3.44
C SER A 134 2.93 -10.96 2.60
N CYS A 135 2.22 -10.29 1.68
CA CYS A 135 1.34 -10.95 0.71
C CYS A 135 2.11 -11.92 -0.20
N PHE A 136 3.28 -11.52 -0.70
CA PHE A 136 4.14 -12.39 -1.50
C PHE A 136 4.59 -13.61 -0.71
N ALA A 137 5.08 -13.42 0.51
CA ALA A 137 5.50 -14.50 1.40
C ALA A 137 4.34 -15.46 1.72
N LEU A 138 3.16 -14.93 2.07
CA LEU A 138 1.97 -15.74 2.38
C LEU A 138 1.50 -16.54 1.17
N SER A 139 1.51 -15.93 -0.02
CA SER A 139 1.12 -16.59 -1.27
C SER A 139 2.11 -17.69 -1.64
N GLY A 140 3.42 -17.42 -1.55
CA GLY A 140 4.48 -18.40 -1.79
C GLY A 140 4.42 -19.56 -0.80
N PHE A 141 4.17 -19.27 0.47
CA PHE A 141 3.97 -20.27 1.51
C PHE A 141 2.81 -21.22 1.17
N VAL A 142 1.62 -20.67 0.91
CA VAL A 142 0.43 -21.46 0.58
C VAL A 142 0.65 -22.27 -0.70
N PHE A 143 1.27 -21.68 -1.72
CA PHE A 143 1.60 -22.37 -2.96
C PHE A 143 2.53 -23.57 -2.71
N ALA A 144 3.64 -23.38 -1.99
CA ALA A 144 4.61 -24.44 -1.71
C ALA A 144 3.98 -25.61 -0.94
N PHE A 145 3.23 -25.33 0.14
CA PHE A 145 2.59 -26.40 0.93
C PHE A 145 1.43 -27.07 0.18
N THR A 146 0.76 -26.37 -0.74
CA THR A 146 -0.22 -27.00 -1.64
C THR A 146 0.47 -27.97 -2.60
N ILE A 147 1.65 -27.64 -3.14
CA ILE A 147 2.43 -28.56 -3.97
C ILE A 147 2.88 -29.79 -3.17
N VAL A 148 3.37 -29.60 -1.94
CA VAL A 148 3.72 -30.71 -1.05
C VAL A 148 2.52 -31.62 -0.80
N TYR A 149 1.34 -31.06 -0.51
CA TYR A 149 0.10 -31.81 -0.37
C TYR A 149 -0.21 -32.64 -1.63
N LEU A 150 -0.21 -32.00 -2.81
CA LEU A 150 -0.55 -32.66 -4.07
C LEU A 150 0.44 -33.77 -4.43
N ALA A 151 1.73 -33.57 -4.17
CA ALA A 151 2.77 -34.58 -4.42
C ALA A 151 2.56 -35.83 -3.56
N ASN A 152 2.25 -35.66 -2.28
CA ASN A 152 2.04 -36.77 -1.35
C ASN A 152 0.72 -37.52 -1.65
N VAL A 153 -0.37 -36.80 -1.94
CA VAL A 153 -1.64 -37.44 -2.34
C VAL A 153 -1.48 -38.20 -3.65
N SER A 154 -0.71 -37.69 -4.60
CA SER A 154 -0.47 -38.37 -5.87
C SER A 154 0.35 -39.65 -5.67
N ALA A 155 1.35 -39.64 -4.78
CA ALA A 155 2.15 -40.81 -4.46
C ALA A 155 1.29 -41.94 -3.84
N GLN A 156 0.34 -41.59 -2.96
CA GLN A 156 -0.58 -42.55 -2.33
C GLN A 156 -1.55 -43.23 -3.31
N LYS A 157 -1.86 -42.60 -4.45
CA LYS A 157 -2.77 -43.18 -5.47
C LYS A 157 -2.08 -44.16 -6.42
N VAL A 158 -0.75 -44.19 -6.43
CA VAL A 158 0.05 -45.05 -7.32
C VAL A 158 0.43 -46.36 -6.64
N THR A 159 0.33 -46.42 -5.30
CA THR A 159 0.53 -47.62 -4.46
C THR A 159 -0.79 -48.32 -4.17
#